data_AF-A0A954EUI4-F1
#
_entry.id   AF-A0A954EUI4-F1
#
_cell.length_a   1.000
_cell.length_b   1.000
_cell.length_c   1.000
_cell.angle_alpha   90.00
_cell.angle_beta   90.00
_cell.angle_gamma   90.00
#
_symmetry.space_group_name_H-M   'P 1'
#
loop_
_entity.id
_entity.type
_entity.pdbx_description
1 polymer ?
#
loop_
_entity_poly.entity_id
_entity_poly.type
_entity_poly.pdbx_seq_one_letter_code
_entity_poly.pdbx_strand_id
1 'polypeptide(L)'
;MTGELRADLNRDEIDALQELIRIHIDSADGLEHIAASSVEFTGETGKGLVAEIGEARRRYADELAEYIFWSGQEPRRVGSYAAAIYRMWVTCRALVIEQRPDTLVEELLAQERQVHLAYVDALEETSESAVHEVLSKQWLQIQDQTRRISTLTNRDEAASPHPLKRHDDDGKTRGSQTSQLGQQNSEIAFSD
;
A
#
# COMPACT_ATOMS: atom_id res chain seq x y z
N MET A 1 -1.65 18.19 38.05
CA MET A 1 -0.53 18.50 37.14
C MET A 1 -0.93 18.03 35.76
N THR A 2 -1.51 18.91 34.96
CA THR A 2 -1.85 18.64 33.55
C THR A 2 -0.69 19.15 32.71
N GLY A 3 0.34 18.32 32.54
CA GLY A 3 1.31 18.53 31.49
C GLY A 3 0.58 18.32 30.17
N GLU A 4 0.25 19.41 29.48
CA GLU A 4 -0.30 19.34 28.13
C GLU A 4 0.69 18.52 27.29
N LEU A 5 0.26 17.34 26.83
CA LEU A 5 0.95 16.60 25.78
C LEU A 5 0.80 17.44 24.50
N ARG A 6 1.69 18.42 24.32
CA ARG A 6 1.85 19.08 23.03
C ARG A 6 2.81 18.24 22.22
N ALA A 7 2.37 17.78 21.06
CA ALA A 7 3.31 17.29 20.06
C ALA A 7 4.06 18.52 19.55
N ASP A 8 5.35 18.65 19.89
CA ASP A 8 6.18 19.74 19.38
C ASP A 8 6.57 19.41 17.95
N LEU A 9 5.65 19.67 17.02
CA LEU A 9 5.84 19.42 15.61
C LEU A 9 6.36 20.66 14.91
N ASN A 10 7.43 20.49 14.15
CA ASN A 10 7.93 21.51 13.26
C ASN A 10 7.00 21.66 12.03
N ARG A 11 7.26 22.70 11.22
CA ARG A 11 6.41 23.03 10.08
C ARG A 11 6.38 21.91 9.02
N ASP A 12 7.52 21.31 8.74
CA ASP A 12 7.66 20.31 7.69
C ASP A 12 6.94 19.02 8.09
N GLU A 13 7.02 18.64 9.37
CA GLU A 13 6.24 17.54 9.95
C GLU A 13 4.74 17.81 9.88
N ILE A 14 4.29 19.01 10.26
CA ILE A 14 2.88 19.41 10.13
C ILE A 14 2.46 19.30 8.67
N ASP A 15 3.22 19.85 7.74
CA ASP A 15 2.86 19.85 6.31
C ASP A 15 2.81 18.41 5.75
N ALA A 16 3.71 17.52 6.18
CA ALA A 16 3.67 16.09 5.84
C ALA A 16 2.41 15.39 6.36
N LEU A 17 2.03 15.61 7.62
CA LEU A 17 0.81 15.03 8.20
C LEU A 17 -0.46 15.54 7.51
N GLN A 18 -0.51 16.84 7.20
CA GLN A 18 -1.65 17.44 6.48
C GLN A 18 -1.84 16.82 5.10
N GLU A 19 -0.74 16.56 4.40
CA GLU A 19 -0.77 15.91 3.10
C GLU A 19 -1.31 14.48 3.21
N LEU A 20 -0.82 13.69 4.17
CA LEU A 20 -1.30 12.32 4.40
C LEU A 20 -2.76 12.25 4.81
N ILE A 21 -3.22 13.12 5.72
CA ILE A 21 -4.64 13.22 6.13
C ILE A 21 -5.53 13.39 4.90
N ARG A 22 -5.14 14.28 4.00
CA ARG A 22 -5.93 14.56 2.79
C ARG A 22 -5.92 13.39 1.82
N ILE A 23 -4.75 12.79 1.58
CA ILE A 23 -4.64 11.58 0.74
C ILE A 23 -5.58 10.48 1.26
N HIS A 24 -5.65 10.29 2.57
CA HIS A 24 -6.53 9.30 3.18
C HIS A 24 -8.01 9.63 3.03
N ILE A 25 -8.41 10.89 3.22
CA ILE A 25 -9.80 11.31 3.02
C ILE A 25 -10.23 11.08 1.57
N ASP A 26 -9.42 11.54 0.61
CA ASP A 26 -9.72 11.40 -0.81
C ASP A 26 -9.75 9.93 -1.25
N SER A 27 -8.83 9.11 -0.71
CA SER A 27 -8.79 7.66 -0.94
C SER A 27 -10.02 6.97 -0.34
N ALA A 28 -10.40 7.30 0.89
CA ALA A 28 -11.56 6.74 1.58
C ALA A 28 -12.87 6.98 0.81
N ASP A 29 -13.10 8.23 0.39
CA ASP A 29 -14.29 8.61 -0.37
C ASP A 29 -14.37 7.86 -1.71
N GLY A 30 -13.21 7.66 -2.36
CA GLY A 30 -13.13 6.89 -3.59
C GLY A 30 -13.42 5.40 -3.41
N LEU A 31 -12.80 4.79 -2.40
CA LEU A 31 -13.00 3.38 -2.06
C LEU A 31 -14.45 3.10 -1.65
N GLU A 32 -15.09 3.99 -0.89
CA GLU A 32 -16.50 3.87 -0.52
C GLU A 32 -17.41 3.84 -1.75
N HIS A 33 -17.18 4.71 -2.74
CA HIS A 33 -17.96 4.72 -3.97
C HIS A 33 -17.75 3.45 -4.80
N ILE A 34 -16.54 2.90 -4.85
CA ILE A 34 -16.27 1.62 -5.51
C ILE A 34 -17.01 0.48 -4.79
N ALA A 35 -16.93 0.43 -3.46
CA ALA A 35 -17.59 -0.59 -2.66
C ALA A 35 -19.13 -0.56 -2.79
N ALA A 36 -19.71 0.64 -2.93
CA ALA A 36 -21.15 0.83 -3.15
C ALA A 36 -21.61 0.60 -4.60
N SER A 37 -20.67 0.43 -5.54
CA SER A 37 -21.01 0.30 -6.96
C SER A 37 -21.48 -1.11 -7.35
N SER A 38 -22.02 -1.22 -8.57
CA SER A 38 -22.41 -2.49 -9.18
C SER A 38 -21.24 -3.22 -9.86
N VAL A 39 -20.00 -2.76 -9.72
CA VAL A 39 -18.84 -3.45 -10.30
C VAL A 39 -18.58 -4.76 -9.56
N GLU A 40 -18.50 -5.86 -10.27
CA GLU A 40 -18.23 -7.17 -9.66
C GLU A 40 -16.74 -7.47 -9.79
N PHE A 41 -16.08 -7.64 -8.65
CA PHE A 41 -14.72 -8.15 -8.60
C PHE A 41 -14.76 -9.66 -8.81
N THR A 42 -13.77 -10.18 -9.50
CA THR A 42 -13.59 -11.61 -9.63
C THR A 42 -13.04 -12.19 -8.33
N GLY A 43 -13.80 -13.14 -7.75
CA GLY A 43 -13.53 -13.74 -6.43
C GLY A 43 -14.52 -13.29 -5.35
N GLU A 44 -14.86 -14.19 -4.43
CA GLU A 44 -15.64 -13.84 -3.23
C GLU A 44 -14.75 -13.00 -2.31
N THR A 45 -14.98 -11.67 -2.24
CA THR A 45 -14.65 -10.71 -1.15
C THR A 45 -14.18 -9.31 -1.59
N GLY A 46 -14.04 -9.01 -2.89
CA GLY A 46 -13.45 -7.75 -3.38
C GLY A 46 -14.09 -6.46 -2.84
N LYS A 47 -15.43 -6.33 -2.86
CA LYS A 47 -16.14 -5.15 -2.31
C LYS A 47 -15.92 -5.00 -0.80
N GLY A 48 -15.92 -6.11 -0.06
CA GLY A 48 -15.69 -6.11 1.37
C GLY A 48 -14.28 -5.63 1.71
N LEU A 49 -13.27 -6.11 0.95
CA LEU A 49 -11.89 -5.64 1.09
C LEU A 49 -11.76 -4.14 0.81
N VAL A 50 -12.35 -3.66 -0.29
CA VAL A 50 -12.31 -2.23 -0.65
C VAL A 50 -12.97 -1.37 0.42
N ALA A 51 -14.12 -1.79 0.96
CA ALA A 51 -14.80 -1.10 2.05
C ALA A 51 -13.94 -1.05 3.33
N GLU A 52 -13.35 -2.19 3.72
CA GLU A 52 -12.46 -2.29 4.89
C GLU A 52 -11.25 -1.34 4.77
N ILE A 53 -10.64 -1.27 3.58
CA ILE A 53 -9.52 -0.35 3.33
C ILE A 53 -10.01 1.10 3.43
N GLY A 54 -11.17 1.44 2.87
CA GLY A 54 -11.76 2.77 2.98
C GLY A 54 -11.97 3.20 4.45
N GLU A 55 -12.51 2.31 5.29
CA GLU A 55 -12.65 2.56 6.73
C GLU A 55 -11.29 2.73 7.42
N ALA A 56 -10.28 1.95 7.04
CA ALA A 56 -8.93 2.10 7.57
C ALA A 56 -8.33 3.47 7.21
N ARG A 57 -8.52 3.96 5.97
CA ARG A 57 -8.07 5.30 5.55
C ARG A 57 -8.69 6.39 6.41
N ARG A 58 -9.99 6.33 6.70
CA ARG A 58 -10.65 7.31 7.61
C ARG A 58 -10.00 7.30 8.99
N ARG A 59 -9.76 6.11 9.57
CA ARG A 59 -9.09 5.99 10.88
C ARG A 59 -7.67 6.55 10.86
N TYR A 60 -6.91 6.35 9.79
CA TYR A 60 -5.57 6.93 9.66
C TYR A 60 -5.64 8.45 9.61
N ALA A 61 -6.55 9.02 8.82
CA ALA A 61 -6.76 10.47 8.78
C ALA A 61 -7.11 11.04 10.17
N ASP A 62 -8.02 10.38 10.89
CA ASP A 62 -8.42 10.80 12.23
C ASP A 62 -7.23 10.73 13.22
N GLU A 63 -6.48 9.63 13.22
CA GLU A 63 -5.28 9.46 14.07
C GLU A 63 -4.23 10.53 13.79
N LEU A 64 -3.94 10.85 12.52
CA LEU A 64 -2.99 11.91 12.18
C LEU A 64 -3.51 13.31 12.54
N ALA A 65 -4.82 13.54 12.43
CA ALA A 65 -5.44 14.81 12.82
C ALA A 65 -5.31 15.11 14.32
N GLU A 66 -5.31 14.07 15.17
CA GLU A 66 -5.07 14.23 16.61
C GLU A 66 -3.68 14.81 16.90
N TYR A 67 -2.64 14.36 16.20
CA TYR A 67 -1.28 14.91 16.37
C TYR A 67 -1.17 16.38 15.94
N ILE A 68 -1.87 16.78 14.87
CA ILE A 68 -1.94 18.18 14.43
C ILE A 68 -2.68 19.03 15.46
N PHE A 69 -3.78 18.50 16.00
CA PHE A 69 -4.53 19.19 17.04
C PHE A 69 -3.69 19.37 18.32
N TRP A 70 -2.94 18.34 18.73
CA TRP A 70 -2.04 18.41 19.89
C TRP A 70 -0.83 19.33 19.68
N SER A 71 -0.42 19.57 18.43
CA SER A 71 0.60 20.59 18.12
C SER A 71 0.05 22.02 18.15
N GLY A 72 -1.26 22.20 18.41
CA GLY A 72 -1.91 23.50 18.45
C GLY A 72 -2.23 24.07 17.06
N GLN A 73 -2.21 23.23 16.04
CA GLN A 73 -2.60 23.58 14.66
C GLN A 73 -3.97 22.97 14.32
N GLU A 74 -4.56 23.44 13.22
CA GLU A 74 -5.81 22.86 12.69
C GLU A 74 -5.54 22.04 11.42
N PRO A 75 -6.20 20.87 11.24
CA PRO A 75 -6.17 20.13 9.99
C PRO A 75 -6.67 20.97 8.80
N ARG A 76 -5.92 20.94 7.70
CA ARG A 76 -6.14 21.68 6.44
C ARG A 76 -6.37 20.70 5.30
N ARG A 77 -7.02 21.16 4.22
CA ARG A 77 -7.44 20.33 3.07
C ARG A 77 -6.69 20.62 1.76
N VAL A 78 -5.43 21.06 1.78
CA VAL A 78 -4.71 21.48 0.53
C VAL A 78 -3.28 20.93 0.46
N GLY A 79 -2.81 20.61 -0.74
CA GLY A 79 -1.43 20.22 -1.05
C GLY A 79 -1.24 19.58 -2.45
N SER A 80 -0.09 18.93 -2.69
CA SER A 80 0.36 18.47 -4.01
C SER A 80 -0.04 17.04 -4.38
N TYR A 81 0.16 16.05 -3.51
CA TYR A 81 -0.10 14.63 -3.81
C TYR A 81 -1.59 14.35 -4.01
N ALA A 82 -2.47 14.99 -3.26
CA ALA A 82 -3.90 14.73 -3.42
C ALA A 82 -4.47 15.24 -4.75
N ALA A 83 -3.81 16.15 -5.46
CA ALA A 83 -4.19 16.43 -6.85
C ALA A 83 -3.94 15.21 -7.76
N ALA A 84 -2.88 14.43 -7.51
CA ALA A 84 -2.62 13.18 -8.22
C ALA A 84 -3.61 12.09 -7.81
N ILE A 85 -3.84 11.91 -6.51
CA ILE A 85 -4.84 10.96 -5.98
C ILE A 85 -6.24 11.28 -6.52
N TYR A 86 -6.64 12.55 -6.54
CA TYR A 86 -7.92 12.98 -7.09
C TYR A 86 -8.07 12.61 -8.57
N ARG A 87 -7.00 12.78 -9.38
CA ARG A 87 -7.03 12.37 -10.79
C ARG A 87 -7.22 10.86 -10.93
N MET A 88 -6.53 10.06 -10.13
CA MET A 88 -6.65 8.60 -10.14
C MET A 88 -8.05 8.16 -9.66
N TRP A 89 -8.60 8.85 -8.66
CA TRP A 89 -9.96 8.64 -8.22
C TRP A 89 -10.98 8.86 -9.36
N VAL A 90 -10.84 9.94 -10.11
CA VAL A 90 -11.69 10.19 -11.29
C VAL A 90 -11.57 9.05 -12.31
N THR A 91 -10.37 8.50 -12.53
CA THR A 91 -10.17 7.32 -13.38
C THR A 91 -10.89 6.09 -12.83
N CYS A 92 -10.73 5.76 -11.55
CA CYS A 92 -11.43 4.65 -10.91
C CYS A 92 -12.95 4.76 -11.09
N ARG A 93 -13.51 5.96 -10.88
CA ARG A 93 -14.93 6.22 -11.08
C ARG A 93 -15.37 5.94 -12.52
N ALA A 94 -14.58 6.34 -13.51
CA ALA A 94 -14.88 6.03 -14.91
C ALA A 94 -14.87 4.51 -15.17
N LEU A 95 -13.90 3.78 -14.64
CA LEU A 95 -13.79 2.33 -14.79
C LEU A 95 -14.96 1.58 -14.13
N VAL A 96 -15.45 2.07 -12.99
CA VAL A 96 -16.67 1.58 -12.34
C VAL A 96 -17.88 1.73 -13.25
N ILE A 97 -18.04 2.90 -13.89
CA ILE A 97 -19.15 3.15 -14.84
C ILE A 97 -19.03 2.24 -16.07
N GLU A 98 -17.81 2.01 -16.55
CA GLU A 98 -17.52 1.15 -17.70
C GLU A 98 -17.53 -0.35 -17.38
N GLN A 99 -17.72 -0.76 -16.12
CA GLN A 99 -17.77 -2.15 -15.68
C GLN A 99 -16.50 -2.95 -16.06
N ARG A 100 -15.31 -2.36 -15.83
CA ARG A 100 -14.00 -2.96 -16.12
C ARG A 100 -13.24 -3.37 -14.85
N PRO A 101 -13.54 -4.54 -14.25
CA PRO A 101 -13.00 -4.89 -12.93
C PRO A 101 -11.49 -5.13 -12.91
N ASP A 102 -10.91 -5.78 -13.94
CA ASP A 102 -9.45 -6.03 -13.97
C ASP A 102 -8.67 -4.72 -14.02
N THR A 103 -9.10 -3.78 -14.87
CA THR A 103 -8.48 -2.45 -14.99
C THR A 103 -8.69 -1.64 -13.70
N LEU A 104 -9.81 -1.83 -12.99
CA LEU A 104 -10.05 -1.18 -11.71
C LEU A 104 -9.06 -1.67 -10.64
N VAL A 105 -8.74 -2.97 -10.60
CA VAL A 105 -7.72 -3.50 -9.67
C VAL A 105 -6.34 -2.93 -9.97
N GLU A 106 -5.95 -2.84 -11.24
CA GLU A 106 -4.67 -2.23 -11.64
C GLU A 106 -4.57 -0.75 -11.23
N GLU A 107 -5.65 0.01 -11.39
CA GLU A 107 -5.70 1.42 -11.00
C GLU A 107 -5.70 1.58 -9.47
N LEU A 108 -6.39 0.72 -8.73
CA LEU A 108 -6.30 0.66 -7.26
C LEU A 108 -4.86 0.41 -6.80
N LEU A 109 -4.16 -0.56 -7.41
CA LEU A 109 -2.75 -0.80 -7.13
C LEU A 109 -1.86 0.40 -7.49
N ALA A 110 -2.21 1.13 -8.55
CA ALA A 110 -1.52 2.37 -8.90
C ALA A 110 -1.73 3.44 -7.82
N GLN A 111 -2.95 3.56 -7.30
CA GLN A 111 -3.28 4.53 -6.25
C GLN A 111 -2.49 4.23 -4.98
N GLU A 112 -2.43 2.96 -4.58
CA GLU A 112 -1.64 2.51 -3.44
C GLU A 112 -0.15 2.82 -3.58
N ARG A 113 0.41 2.76 -4.80
CA ARG A 113 1.79 3.20 -5.05
C ARG A 113 1.99 4.69 -4.78
N GLN A 114 1.02 5.54 -5.10
CA GLN A 114 1.10 6.98 -4.80
C GLN A 114 0.99 7.24 -3.29
N VAL A 115 0.10 6.53 -2.60
CA VAL A 115 -0.01 6.60 -1.13
C VAL A 115 1.32 6.17 -0.49
N HIS A 116 1.92 5.07 -0.97
CA HIS A 116 3.21 4.60 -0.49
C HIS A 116 4.32 5.64 -0.66
N LEU A 117 4.40 6.31 -1.82
CA LEU A 117 5.38 7.37 -2.05
C LEU A 117 5.20 8.53 -1.06
N ALA A 118 3.98 8.99 -0.84
CA ALA A 118 3.70 10.04 0.14
C ALA A 118 4.11 9.64 1.57
N TYR A 119 3.97 8.36 1.94
CA TYR A 119 4.44 7.86 3.23
C TYR A 119 5.96 7.78 3.33
N VAL A 120 6.65 7.38 2.25
CA VAL A 120 8.12 7.36 2.24
C VAL A 120 8.66 8.76 2.46
N ASP A 121 8.14 9.74 1.71
CA ASP A 121 8.53 11.15 1.88
C ASP A 121 8.25 11.63 3.31
N ALA A 122 7.05 11.35 3.85
CA ALA A 122 6.70 11.75 5.22
C ALA A 122 7.60 11.09 6.28
N LEU A 123 7.97 9.81 6.11
CA LEU A 123 8.84 9.11 7.05
C LEU A 123 10.27 9.66 7.05
N GLU A 124 10.75 10.15 5.91
CA GLU A 124 12.04 10.84 5.81
C GLU A 124 11.99 12.16 6.59
N GLU A 125 10.96 12.98 6.34
CA GLU A 125 10.77 14.29 6.98
C GLU A 125 10.51 14.19 8.49
N THR A 126 9.89 13.10 8.95
CA THR A 126 9.54 12.91 10.36
C THR A 126 10.49 11.94 11.08
N SER A 127 11.69 11.66 10.57
CA SER A 127 12.59 10.61 11.10
C SER A 127 12.96 10.76 12.58
N GLU A 128 13.03 12.00 13.09
CA GLU A 128 13.31 12.31 14.50
C GLU A 128 12.04 12.66 15.30
N SER A 129 10.87 12.59 14.66
CA SER A 129 9.61 13.05 15.21
C SER A 129 8.91 12.02 16.08
N ALA A 130 8.11 12.49 17.04
CA ALA A 130 7.20 11.63 17.81
C ALA A 130 6.14 10.93 16.94
N VAL A 131 5.88 11.45 15.73
CA VAL A 131 4.91 10.84 14.79
C VAL A 131 5.50 9.75 13.91
N HIS A 132 6.83 9.55 13.92
CA HIS A 132 7.47 8.54 13.07
C HIS A 132 6.92 7.13 13.31
N GLU A 133 6.66 6.78 14.57
CA GLU A 133 6.17 5.45 14.95
C GLU A 133 4.77 5.19 14.38
N VAL A 134 3.85 6.16 14.49
CA VAL A 134 2.48 6.00 13.96
C VAL A 134 2.50 5.93 12.44
N LEU A 135 3.32 6.74 11.77
CA LEU A 135 3.46 6.69 10.31
C LEU A 135 4.04 5.35 9.85
N SER A 136 5.03 4.82 10.55
CA SER A 136 5.63 3.51 10.25
C SER A 136 4.61 2.39 10.37
N LYS A 137 3.80 2.41 11.43
CA LYS A 137 2.73 1.43 11.65
C LYS A 137 1.67 1.48 10.55
N GLN A 138 1.18 2.66 10.21
CA GLN A 138 0.19 2.84 9.14
C GLN A 138 0.76 2.42 7.78
N TRP A 139 2.02 2.75 7.48
CA TRP A 139 2.70 2.36 6.25
C TRP A 139 2.80 0.84 6.10
N LEU A 140 3.10 0.10 7.18
CA LEU A 140 3.09 -1.36 7.16
C LEU A 140 1.69 -1.92 6.87
N GLN A 141 0.64 -1.30 7.41
CA GLN A 141 -0.74 -1.70 7.13
C GLN A 141 -1.11 -1.42 5.67
N ILE A 142 -0.67 -0.30 5.09
CA ILE A 142 -0.86 0.03 3.66
C ILE A 142 -0.19 -1.01 2.76
N GLN A 143 1.01 -1.45 3.10
CA GLN A 143 1.69 -2.51 2.34
C GLN A 143 0.93 -3.84 2.40
N ASP A 144 0.38 -4.20 3.57
CA ASP A 144 -0.46 -5.39 3.69
C ASP A 144 -1.76 -5.27 2.87
N GLN A 145 -2.42 -4.12 2.94
CA GLN A 145 -3.61 -3.83 2.14
C GLN A 145 -3.32 -3.91 0.64
N THR A 146 -2.19 -3.35 0.18
CA THR A 146 -1.75 -3.43 -1.22
C THR A 146 -1.56 -4.88 -1.66
N ARG A 147 -0.95 -5.72 -0.80
CA ARG A 147 -0.81 -7.16 -1.05
C ARG A 147 -2.18 -7.82 -1.18
N ARG A 148 -3.14 -7.49 -0.31
CA ARG A 148 -4.51 -8.02 -0.38
C ARG A 148 -5.26 -7.55 -1.63
N ILE A 149 -5.07 -6.32 -2.09
CA ILE A 149 -5.65 -5.86 -3.37
C ILE A 149 -5.06 -6.67 -4.53
N SER A 150 -3.76 -6.97 -4.49
CA SER A 150 -3.12 -7.73 -5.57
C SER A 150 -3.73 -9.12 -5.79
N THR A 151 -4.25 -9.76 -4.73
CA THR A 151 -4.94 -11.05 -4.83
C THR A 151 -6.31 -10.98 -5.51
N LEU A 152 -6.85 -9.78 -5.75
CA LEU A 152 -8.10 -9.59 -6.52
C LEU A 152 -7.88 -9.69 -8.03
N THR A 153 -6.63 -9.73 -8.50
CA THR A 153 -6.32 -9.85 -9.92
C THR A 153 -6.60 -11.28 -10.39
N ASN A 154 -7.29 -11.47 -11.53
CA ASN A 154 -7.56 -12.76 -12.19
C ASN A 154 -6.33 -13.52 -12.70
N ARG A 155 -5.15 -13.24 -12.17
CA ARG A 155 -3.98 -14.04 -12.50
C ARG A 155 -4.04 -15.31 -11.66
N ASP A 156 -4.34 -16.42 -12.32
CA ASP A 156 -3.92 -17.78 -11.93
C ASP A 156 -2.38 -17.85 -11.84
N GLU A 157 -1.74 -16.96 -11.08
CA GLU A 157 -0.34 -17.10 -10.67
C GLU A 157 -0.35 -17.70 -9.27
N ALA A 158 -0.35 -19.03 -9.26
CA ALA A 158 0.20 -19.79 -8.15
C ALA A 158 1.48 -19.12 -7.64
N ALA A 159 1.44 -18.67 -6.40
CA ALA A 159 2.55 -18.50 -5.47
C ALA A 159 3.94 -18.34 -6.12
N SER A 160 4.34 -17.09 -6.38
CA SER A 160 5.77 -16.75 -6.39
C SER A 160 6.04 -15.84 -5.20
N PRO A 161 6.49 -16.38 -4.05
CA PRO A 161 7.02 -15.53 -2.99
C PRO A 161 8.29 -14.90 -3.54
N HIS A 162 8.27 -13.60 -3.79
CA HIS A 162 9.48 -12.85 -4.04
C HIS A 162 10.19 -12.72 -2.68
N PRO A 163 11.33 -13.40 -2.45
CA PRO A 163 12.05 -13.20 -1.21
C PRO A 163 12.60 -11.78 -1.25
N LEU A 164 12.20 -10.96 -0.27
CA LEU A 164 12.96 -9.78 0.11
C LEU A 164 14.41 -10.25 0.31
N LYS A 165 15.31 -9.86 -0.59
CA LYS A 165 16.75 -10.02 -0.37
C LYS A 165 17.08 -9.17 0.85
N ARG A 166 17.22 -9.83 1.99
CA ARG A 166 17.96 -9.25 3.11
C ARG A 166 19.37 -9.03 2.61
N HIS A 167 19.80 -7.78 2.67
CA HIS A 167 21.16 -7.41 2.37
C HIS A 167 22.02 -7.77 3.58
N ASP A 168 22.22 -9.08 3.80
CA ASP A 168 23.16 -9.57 4.80
C ASP A 168 24.51 -9.72 4.09
N ASP A 169 25.33 -8.68 4.28
CA ASP A 169 26.78 -8.74 4.17
C ASP A 169 27.30 -9.70 5.25
N ASP A 170 27.91 -10.83 4.84
CA ASP A 170 29.13 -11.35 5.47
C ASP A 170 29.49 -12.76 4.96
N GLY A 171 30.78 -12.95 4.68
CA GLY A 171 31.45 -14.20 5.05
C GLY A 171 31.51 -15.34 4.02
N LYS A 172 32.50 -15.24 3.11
CA LYS A 172 33.55 -16.25 2.90
C LYS A 172 33.19 -17.72 3.20
N THR A 173 33.15 -18.58 2.18
CA THR A 173 33.88 -19.86 2.19
C THR A 173 34.02 -20.49 0.79
N ARG A 174 35.25 -20.93 0.51
CA ARG A 174 35.65 -21.79 -0.62
C ARG A 174 35.25 -23.24 -0.34
N GLY A 175 34.98 -24.01 -1.39
CA GLY A 175 35.53 -25.37 -1.51
C GLY A 175 34.56 -26.52 -1.80
N SER A 176 34.88 -27.21 -2.90
CA SER A 176 34.82 -28.67 -3.09
C SER A 176 33.55 -29.34 -3.63
N GLN A 177 33.68 -29.76 -4.90
CA GLN A 177 33.39 -31.07 -5.48
C GLN A 177 32.55 -32.08 -4.68
N THR A 178 31.53 -32.66 -5.32
CA THR A 178 31.31 -34.12 -5.30
C THR A 178 30.53 -34.59 -6.53
N SER A 179 31.11 -35.56 -7.24
CA SER A 179 30.50 -36.37 -8.31
C SER A 179 29.60 -37.48 -7.75
N GLN A 180 28.89 -38.15 -8.68
CA GLN A 180 28.27 -39.50 -8.64
C GLN A 180 26.74 -39.50 -8.54
N LEU A 181 25.98 -40.39 -9.19
CA LEU A 181 26.11 -41.36 -10.29
C LEU A 181 24.68 -41.88 -10.54
N GLY A 182 24.37 -42.36 -11.74
CA GLY A 182 23.56 -43.58 -11.88
C GLY A 182 22.17 -43.52 -12.52
N GLN A 183 22.06 -44.27 -13.63
CA GLN A 183 20.91 -45.05 -14.16
C GLN A 183 19.95 -44.36 -15.14
N GLN A 184 20.04 -44.68 -16.45
CA GLN A 184 19.40 -45.82 -17.19
C GLN A 184 17.88 -45.58 -17.38
N ASN A 185 17.19 -45.83 -18.50
CA ASN A 185 17.44 -46.57 -19.74
C ASN A 185 16.28 -46.27 -20.73
N SER A 186 16.42 -46.75 -21.98
CA SER A 186 15.40 -47.07 -23.01
C SER A 186 15.27 -46.14 -24.22
N GLU A 187 16.20 -46.31 -25.17
CA GLU A 187 15.94 -46.18 -26.61
C GLU A 187 15.41 -47.52 -27.14
N ILE A 188 14.20 -47.51 -27.70
CA ILE A 188 13.78 -48.43 -28.76
C ILE A 188 12.84 -47.63 -29.69
N ALA A 189 13.31 -47.31 -30.90
CA ALA A 189 12.43 -47.00 -32.03
C ALA A 189 13.09 -47.45 -33.34
N PHE A 190 12.28 -48.10 -34.14
CA PHE A 190 12.54 -48.93 -35.31
C PHE A 190 12.37 -48.10 -36.60
N SER A 191 13.27 -48.24 -37.57
CA SER A 191 13.10 -48.00 -39.03
C SER A 191 14.44 -48.43 -39.66
N ASP A 192 14.57 -49.30 -40.66
CA ASP A 192 13.67 -50.02 -41.58
C ASP A 192 14.17 -51.47 -41.74
#